data_AF-A0A1J1JG40-F1
#
_entry.id   AF-A0A1J1JG40-F1
#
_cell.length_a   1.000
_cell.length_b   1.000
_cell.length_c   1.000
_cell.angle_alpha   90.00
_cell.angle_beta   90.00
_cell.angle_gamma   90.00
#
_symmetry.space_group_name_H-M   'P 1'
#
loop_
_entity.id
_entity.type
_entity.pdbx_description
1 polymer ?
#
loop_
_entity_poly.entity_id
_entity_poly.type
_entity_poly.pdbx_seq_one_letter_code
_entity_poly.pdbx_strand_id
1 'polypeptide(L)'
;MTANSDILRQAEIAITEFENSKISGVWTGLDQQQIIAELRSHLVNPFNINQGTQPFCGPAAIVFELIRKNPLAYIQICRNLFQIGGFHTQNNRWISPPQWLSESPLNLEISQIDWMVLSTLRESENIIFSVDPNAPQLLRNLAGMTKPWEMAGWIKEILGYQTVNYRNAYLFGDLEAIETANQMIKSGGVAFALINDSGLLLNQPPVFPYPNHWVALLGEIQINQNSNLIHFNVYTWGQEMQITVDLTTFKTYFWEVVTGI
;
A
#
# COMPACT_ATOMS: atom_id res chain seq x y z
N MET A 1 -19.29 13.68 12.57
CA MET A 1 -19.28 12.20 12.63
C MET A 1 -20.11 11.54 11.51
N THR A 2 -20.68 12.29 10.55
CA THR A 2 -21.57 11.77 9.48
C THR A 2 -20.86 11.45 8.15
N ALA A 3 -19.74 12.10 7.84
CA ALA A 3 -19.06 11.92 6.54
C ALA A 3 -18.53 10.49 6.31
N ASN A 4 -18.09 9.80 7.38
CA ASN A 4 -17.54 8.44 7.25
C ASN A 4 -18.64 7.39 7.02
N SER A 5 -19.84 7.57 7.61
CA SER A 5 -20.96 6.65 7.41
C SER A 5 -21.56 6.74 6.00
N ASP A 6 -21.57 7.93 5.40
CA ASP A 6 -22.12 8.13 4.06
C ASP A 6 -21.21 7.52 2.99
N ILE A 7 -19.89 7.66 3.12
CA ILE A 7 -18.91 7.02 2.23
C ILE A 7 -19.00 5.50 2.29
N LEU A 8 -19.10 4.92 3.49
CA LEU A 8 -19.26 3.46 3.65
C LEU A 8 -20.59 2.96 3.05
N ARG A 9 -21.66 3.75 3.16
CA ARG A 9 -22.93 3.43 2.51
C ARG A 9 -22.83 3.47 0.99
N GLN A 10 -22.16 4.48 0.42
CA GLN A 10 -21.94 4.57 -1.03
C GLN A 10 -21.08 3.41 -1.54
N ALA A 11 -20.04 3.03 -0.79
CA ALA A 11 -19.24 1.85 -1.05
C ALA A 11 -20.11 0.58 -1.10
N GLU A 12 -20.95 0.31 -0.10
CA GLU A 12 -21.82 -0.88 -0.12
C GLU A 12 -22.83 -0.87 -1.29
N ILE A 13 -23.36 0.32 -1.65
CA ILE A 13 -24.21 0.47 -2.84
C ILE A 13 -23.42 0.08 -4.10
N ALA A 14 -22.18 0.57 -4.25
CA ALA A 14 -21.34 0.25 -5.41
C ALA A 14 -21.00 -1.25 -5.49
N ILE A 15 -20.80 -1.93 -4.35
CA ILE A 15 -20.66 -3.39 -4.30
C ILE A 15 -21.95 -4.07 -4.78
N THR A 16 -23.11 -3.63 -4.28
CA THR A 16 -24.42 -4.18 -4.66
C THR A 16 -24.70 -3.98 -6.16
N GLU A 17 -24.32 -2.83 -6.73
CA GLU A 17 -24.40 -2.60 -8.17
C GLU A 17 -23.47 -3.52 -8.97
N PHE A 18 -22.27 -3.79 -8.45
CA PHE A 18 -21.34 -4.72 -9.07
C PHE A 18 -21.89 -6.16 -9.03
N GLU A 19 -22.42 -6.61 -7.89
CA GLU A 19 -23.04 -7.92 -7.71
C GLU A 19 -24.21 -8.14 -8.69
N ASN A 20 -25.02 -7.11 -8.92
CA ASN A 20 -26.17 -7.18 -9.84
C ASN A 20 -25.81 -7.00 -11.32
N SER A 21 -24.58 -6.57 -11.62
CA SER A 21 -24.12 -6.34 -12.99
C SER A 21 -24.14 -7.63 -13.82
N LYS A 22 -24.51 -7.49 -15.10
CA LYS A 22 -24.48 -8.58 -16.09
C LYS A 22 -23.25 -8.56 -16.99
N ILE A 23 -22.32 -7.63 -16.73
CA ILE A 23 -21.05 -7.55 -17.46
C ILE A 23 -20.14 -8.67 -16.96
N SER A 24 -19.78 -9.59 -17.85
CA SER A 24 -18.82 -10.65 -17.57
C SER A 24 -17.43 -10.09 -17.25
N GLY A 25 -16.69 -10.79 -16.39
CA GLY A 25 -15.30 -10.46 -16.11
C GLY A 25 -14.38 -10.73 -17.30
N VAL A 26 -13.32 -9.93 -17.43
CA VAL A 26 -12.25 -10.15 -18.42
C VAL A 26 -11.11 -11.03 -17.89
N TRP A 27 -11.15 -11.39 -16.61
CA TRP A 27 -10.17 -12.25 -15.96
C TRP A 27 -10.60 -13.71 -16.04
N THR A 28 -9.76 -14.58 -16.62
CA THR A 28 -10.11 -15.97 -16.91
C THR A 28 -10.19 -16.86 -15.67
N GLY A 29 -9.47 -16.49 -14.61
CA GLY A 29 -9.35 -17.28 -13.38
C GLY A 29 -10.07 -16.73 -12.16
N LEU A 30 -10.87 -15.66 -12.31
CA LEU A 30 -11.52 -14.99 -11.18
C LEU A 30 -13.04 -15.15 -11.22
N ASP A 31 -13.63 -15.40 -10.05
CA ASP A 31 -15.05 -15.54 -9.80
C ASP A 31 -15.65 -14.27 -9.19
N GLN A 32 -16.73 -13.78 -9.80
CA GLN A 32 -17.38 -12.54 -9.38
C GLN A 32 -17.96 -12.65 -7.96
N GLN A 33 -18.54 -13.79 -7.57
CA GLN A 33 -19.16 -13.93 -6.25
C GLN A 33 -18.10 -13.90 -5.15
N GLN A 34 -16.97 -14.55 -5.39
CA GLN A 34 -15.81 -14.50 -4.50
C GLN A 34 -15.26 -13.08 -4.38
N ILE A 35 -15.06 -12.37 -5.50
CA ILE A 35 -14.63 -10.97 -5.49
C ILE A 35 -15.57 -10.09 -4.68
N ILE A 36 -16.90 -10.25 -4.85
CA ILE A 36 -17.90 -9.46 -4.10
C ILE A 36 -17.81 -9.74 -2.59
N ALA A 37 -17.64 -10.99 -2.19
CA ALA A 37 -17.46 -11.36 -0.79
C ALA A 37 -16.17 -10.75 -0.20
N GLU A 38 -15.07 -10.80 -0.94
CA GLU A 38 -13.78 -10.21 -0.53
C GLU A 38 -13.85 -8.68 -0.44
N LEU A 39 -14.53 -8.01 -1.39
CA LEU A 39 -14.77 -6.56 -1.33
C LEU A 39 -15.53 -6.15 -0.06
N ARG A 40 -16.59 -6.88 0.30
CA ARG A 40 -17.34 -6.64 1.55
C ARG A 40 -16.46 -6.89 2.77
N SER A 41 -15.63 -7.93 2.73
CA SER A 41 -14.66 -8.25 3.79
C SER A 41 -13.68 -7.09 4.03
N HIS A 42 -13.14 -6.50 2.96
CA HIS A 42 -12.20 -5.37 3.04
C HIS A 42 -12.86 -4.08 3.51
N LEU A 43 -14.11 -3.85 3.10
CA LEU A 43 -14.90 -2.70 3.56
C LEU A 43 -15.15 -2.75 5.07
N VAL A 44 -15.40 -3.95 5.61
CA VAL A 44 -15.58 -4.17 7.06
C VAL A 44 -14.25 -4.07 7.80
N ASN A 45 -13.20 -4.71 7.27
CA ASN A 45 -11.88 -4.72 7.88
C ASN A 45 -10.80 -4.50 6.82
N PRO A 46 -10.25 -3.27 6.71
CA PRO A 46 -9.20 -2.96 5.76
C PRO A 46 -7.94 -3.79 5.94
N PHE A 47 -7.70 -4.36 7.12
CA PHE A 47 -6.56 -5.24 7.36
C PHE A 47 -6.65 -6.57 6.59
N ASN A 48 -7.79 -6.93 6.00
CA ASN A 48 -7.94 -8.19 5.28
C ASN A 48 -7.23 -8.19 3.91
N ILE A 49 -6.85 -7.03 3.36
CA ILE A 49 -5.96 -6.93 2.18
C ILE A 49 -4.64 -7.62 2.49
N ASN A 50 -4.25 -8.61 1.70
CA ASN A 50 -3.05 -9.39 1.97
C ASN A 50 -2.26 -9.70 0.68
N GLN A 51 -0.95 -9.45 0.72
CA GLN A 51 -0.04 -9.74 -0.39
C GLN A 51 0.31 -11.23 -0.56
N GLY A 52 -0.10 -12.09 0.37
CA GLY A 52 0.32 -13.48 0.44
C GLY A 52 1.85 -13.58 0.49
N THR A 53 2.41 -14.49 -0.30
CA THR A 53 3.87 -14.66 -0.45
C THR A 53 4.49 -13.80 -1.54
N GLN A 54 3.71 -12.92 -2.18
CA GLN A 54 4.15 -12.14 -3.33
C GLN A 54 4.85 -10.83 -2.90
N PRO A 55 5.75 -10.29 -3.74
CA PRO A 55 6.50 -9.06 -3.45
C PRO A 55 5.64 -7.79 -3.64
N PHE A 56 4.43 -7.77 -3.08
CA PHE A 56 3.44 -6.70 -3.23
C PHE A 56 3.31 -5.81 -1.99
N CYS A 57 4.32 -5.73 -1.12
CA CYS A 57 4.23 -4.91 0.10
C CYS A 57 3.91 -3.43 -0.17
N GLY A 58 4.54 -2.83 -1.19
CA GLY A 58 4.26 -1.48 -1.65
C GLY A 58 2.80 -1.31 -2.12
N PRO A 59 2.36 -2.06 -3.15
CA PRO A 59 0.96 -2.08 -3.59
C PRO A 59 -0.04 -2.32 -2.45
N ALA A 60 0.25 -3.27 -1.55
CA ALA A 60 -0.65 -3.63 -0.46
C ALA A 60 -0.81 -2.48 0.54
N ALA A 61 0.28 -1.77 0.85
CA ALA A 61 0.23 -0.59 1.70
C ALA A 61 -0.60 0.54 1.07
N ILE A 62 -0.44 0.80 -0.24
CA ILE A 62 -1.25 1.77 -0.98
C ILE A 62 -2.74 1.39 -0.94
N VAL A 63 -3.07 0.15 -1.29
CA VAL A 63 -4.46 -0.31 -1.35
C VAL A 63 -5.10 -0.32 0.03
N PHE A 64 -4.35 -0.68 1.09
CA PHE A 64 -4.81 -0.55 2.47
C PHE A 64 -5.25 0.88 2.83
N GLU A 65 -4.42 1.89 2.53
CA GLU A 65 -4.80 3.28 2.76
C GLU A 65 -5.94 3.73 1.83
N LEU A 66 -6.02 3.22 0.59
CA LEU A 66 -7.16 3.51 -0.29
C LEU A 66 -8.47 3.00 0.32
N ILE A 67 -8.49 1.77 0.83
CA ILE A 67 -9.67 1.20 1.49
C ILE A 67 -10.07 2.05 2.71
N ARG A 68 -9.10 2.46 3.54
CA ARG A 68 -9.36 3.27 4.75
C ARG A 68 -9.84 4.69 4.46
N LYS A 69 -9.28 5.32 3.43
CA LYS A 69 -9.46 6.76 3.16
C LYS A 69 -10.53 7.03 2.11
N ASN A 70 -10.68 6.13 1.13
CA ASN A 70 -11.63 6.26 0.03
C ASN A 70 -12.12 4.86 -0.46
N PRO A 71 -12.92 4.15 0.34
CA PRO A 71 -13.37 2.80 0.01
C PRO A 71 -14.22 2.75 -1.27
N LEU A 72 -14.94 3.81 -1.60
CA LEU A 72 -15.71 3.90 -2.84
C LEU A 72 -14.78 3.82 -4.07
N ALA A 73 -13.68 4.58 -4.07
CA ALA A 73 -12.70 4.52 -5.15
C ALA A 73 -12.06 3.13 -5.26
N TYR A 74 -11.74 2.48 -4.14
CA TYR A 74 -11.25 1.09 -4.14
C TYR A 74 -12.23 0.15 -4.86
N ILE A 75 -13.50 0.18 -4.50
CA ILE A 75 -14.53 -0.68 -5.12
C ILE A 75 -14.68 -0.39 -6.62
N GLN A 76 -14.66 0.88 -7.01
CA GLN A 76 -14.75 1.29 -8.42
C GLN A 76 -13.54 0.78 -9.22
N ILE A 77 -12.33 0.87 -8.67
CA ILE A 77 -11.11 0.34 -9.29
C ILE A 77 -11.24 -1.17 -9.49
N CYS A 78 -11.61 -1.91 -8.43
CA CYS A 78 -11.76 -3.36 -8.48
C CYS A 78 -12.83 -3.82 -9.47
N ARG A 79 -14.00 -3.16 -9.49
CA ARG A 79 -15.07 -3.41 -10.45
C ARG A 79 -14.59 -3.18 -11.89
N ASN A 80 -13.93 -2.05 -12.15
CA ASN A 80 -13.47 -1.70 -13.49
C ASN A 80 -12.35 -2.64 -13.96
N LEU A 81 -11.42 -3.02 -13.07
CA LEU A 81 -10.42 -4.05 -13.38
C LEU A 81 -11.07 -5.37 -13.78
N PHE A 82 -12.09 -5.82 -13.03
CA PHE A 82 -12.76 -7.07 -13.33
C PHE A 82 -13.58 -7.01 -14.62
N GLN A 83 -14.40 -5.96 -14.81
CA GLN A 83 -15.39 -5.89 -15.89
C GLN A 83 -14.86 -5.30 -17.19
N ILE A 84 -13.87 -4.41 -17.11
CA ILE A 84 -13.37 -3.61 -18.24
C ILE A 84 -11.90 -3.95 -18.52
N GLY A 85 -11.17 -4.48 -17.55
CA GLY A 85 -9.75 -4.81 -17.69
C GLY A 85 -8.81 -3.64 -17.39
N GLY A 86 -9.28 -2.61 -16.71
CA GLY A 86 -8.47 -1.46 -16.34
C GLY A 86 -9.30 -0.38 -15.68
N PHE A 87 -8.65 0.70 -15.23
CA PHE A 87 -9.31 1.81 -14.56
C PHE A 87 -8.57 3.14 -14.83
N HIS A 88 -9.28 4.24 -14.62
CA HIS A 88 -8.66 5.56 -14.55
C HIS A 88 -8.26 5.90 -13.11
N THR A 89 -7.05 6.43 -12.94
CA THR A 89 -6.54 6.98 -11.68
C THR A 89 -7.31 8.23 -11.27
N GLN A 90 -7.06 8.74 -10.05
CA GLN A 90 -7.61 10.01 -9.58
C GLN A 90 -7.18 11.20 -10.47
N ASN A 91 -6.05 11.08 -11.18
CA ASN A 91 -5.57 12.06 -12.16
C ASN A 91 -5.88 11.65 -13.62
N ASN A 92 -6.87 10.77 -13.82
CA ASN A 92 -7.39 10.35 -15.12
C ASN A 92 -6.41 9.58 -16.02
N ARG A 93 -5.34 8.98 -15.47
CA ARG A 93 -4.44 8.08 -16.20
C ARG A 93 -5.05 6.69 -16.31
N TRP A 94 -5.02 6.06 -17.48
CA TRP A 94 -5.46 4.68 -17.64
C TRP A 94 -4.39 3.69 -17.15
N ILE A 95 -4.80 2.73 -16.31
CA ILE A 95 -3.99 1.62 -15.84
C ILE A 95 -4.73 0.31 -16.15
N SER A 96 -4.01 -0.65 -16.71
CA SER A 96 -4.52 -2.00 -16.97
C SER A 96 -3.43 -3.05 -16.75
N PRO A 97 -3.76 -4.27 -16.30
CA PRO A 97 -2.83 -5.39 -16.34
C PRO A 97 -2.42 -5.70 -17.79
N PRO A 98 -1.22 -6.26 -18.01
CA PRO A 98 -0.92 -6.89 -19.29
C PRO A 98 -1.82 -8.13 -19.50
N GLN A 99 -2.14 -8.43 -20.76
CA GLN A 99 -3.08 -9.51 -21.11
C GLN A 99 -2.72 -10.87 -20.49
N TRP A 100 -1.44 -11.24 -20.48
CA TRP A 100 -0.98 -12.51 -19.90
C TRP A 100 -1.30 -12.63 -18.41
N LEU A 101 -1.36 -11.51 -17.68
CA LEU A 101 -1.67 -11.50 -16.25
C LEU A 101 -3.16 -11.79 -16.02
N SER A 102 -4.04 -11.16 -16.81
CA SER A 102 -5.49 -11.38 -16.72
C SER A 102 -5.94 -12.75 -17.22
N GLU A 103 -5.14 -13.38 -18.08
CA GLU A 103 -5.41 -14.71 -18.64
C GLU A 103 -4.80 -15.85 -17.83
N SER A 104 -3.91 -15.55 -16.88
CA SER A 104 -3.24 -16.55 -16.06
C SER A 104 -4.18 -17.13 -14.99
N PRO A 105 -4.22 -18.46 -14.81
CA PRO A 105 -4.96 -19.05 -13.69
C PRO A 105 -4.35 -18.62 -12.36
N LEU A 106 -5.18 -18.30 -11.38
CA LEU A 106 -4.72 -18.00 -10.03
C LEU A 106 -4.38 -19.30 -9.29
N ASN A 107 -3.09 -19.58 -9.15
CA ASN A 107 -2.56 -20.76 -8.44
C ASN A 107 -1.77 -20.38 -7.18
N LEU A 108 -2.16 -19.29 -6.53
CA LEU A 108 -1.44 -18.71 -5.39
C LEU A 108 -2.37 -18.65 -4.16
N GLU A 109 -1.80 -18.76 -2.97
CA GLU A 109 -2.49 -18.54 -1.70
C GLU A 109 -2.64 -17.03 -1.42
N ILE A 110 -3.49 -16.39 -2.21
CA ILE A 110 -3.85 -14.97 -2.12
C ILE A 110 -5.31 -14.83 -2.53
N SER A 111 -6.04 -13.87 -1.95
CA SER A 111 -7.43 -13.61 -2.34
C SER A 111 -7.51 -13.15 -3.80
N GLN A 112 -8.64 -13.37 -4.46
CA GLN A 112 -8.77 -13.06 -5.88
C GLN A 112 -8.72 -11.56 -6.14
N ILE A 113 -9.36 -10.77 -5.28
CA ILE A 113 -9.34 -9.32 -5.37
C ILE A 113 -7.94 -8.75 -5.10
N ASP A 114 -7.20 -9.33 -4.15
CA ASP A 114 -5.84 -8.88 -3.81
C ASP A 114 -4.88 -9.22 -4.93
N TRP A 115 -4.96 -10.43 -5.49
CA TRP A 115 -4.22 -10.76 -6.70
C TRP A 115 -4.48 -9.74 -7.80
N MET A 116 -5.75 -9.52 -8.14
CA MET A 116 -6.14 -8.65 -9.24
C MET A 116 -5.60 -7.22 -9.09
N VAL A 117 -5.82 -6.59 -7.94
CA VAL A 117 -5.44 -5.18 -7.73
C VAL A 117 -3.94 -5.03 -7.50
N LEU A 118 -3.32 -5.89 -6.68
CA LEU A 118 -1.91 -5.75 -6.29
C LEU A 118 -0.97 -6.09 -7.45
N SER A 119 -1.27 -7.16 -8.21
CA SER A 119 -0.48 -7.53 -9.39
C SER A 119 -0.63 -6.48 -10.50
N THR A 120 -1.82 -5.92 -10.70
CA THR A 120 -2.01 -4.84 -11.68
C THR A 120 -1.19 -3.61 -11.32
N LEU A 121 -1.24 -3.17 -10.05
CA LEU A 121 -0.42 -2.05 -9.61
C LEU A 121 1.06 -2.35 -9.83
N ARG A 122 1.53 -3.53 -9.42
CA ARG A 122 2.92 -3.92 -9.59
C ARG A 122 3.38 -3.89 -11.06
N GLU A 123 2.63 -4.49 -11.97
CA GLU A 123 2.99 -4.48 -13.40
C GLU A 123 2.91 -3.08 -14.02
N SER A 124 2.08 -2.20 -13.45
CA SER A 124 1.94 -0.82 -13.93
C SER A 124 3.09 0.10 -13.52
N GLU A 125 3.98 -0.30 -12.59
CA GLU A 125 5.10 0.53 -12.10
C GLU A 125 5.89 1.18 -13.26
N ASN A 126 6.29 0.37 -14.24
CA ASN A 126 7.08 0.81 -15.39
C ASN A 126 6.32 1.73 -16.36
N ILE A 127 4.99 1.64 -16.38
CA ILE A 127 4.12 2.46 -17.23
C ILE A 127 3.92 3.84 -16.60
N ILE A 128 3.85 3.88 -15.27
CA ILE A 128 3.40 5.08 -14.56
C ILE A 128 4.58 5.94 -14.10
N PHE A 129 5.70 5.33 -13.71
CA PHE A 129 6.76 6.02 -12.98
C PHE A 129 8.12 5.92 -13.66
N SER A 130 8.66 7.07 -14.09
CA SER A 130 10.04 7.13 -14.56
C SER A 130 11.01 6.95 -13.39
N VAL A 131 12.07 6.18 -13.61
CA VAL A 131 13.15 5.97 -12.63
C VAL A 131 13.71 7.33 -12.20
N ASP A 132 13.83 7.56 -10.89
CA ASP A 132 14.48 8.76 -10.37
C ASP A 132 16.01 8.66 -10.59
N PRO A 133 16.62 9.52 -11.43
CA PRO A 133 18.05 9.49 -11.69
C PRO A 133 18.89 9.91 -10.47
N ASN A 134 18.29 10.63 -9.51
CA ASN A 134 18.93 11.11 -8.29
C ASN A 134 18.81 10.12 -7.13
N ALA A 135 18.02 9.06 -7.29
CA ALA A 135 17.90 8.04 -6.26
C ALA A 135 19.23 7.32 -6.02
N PRO A 136 19.49 6.89 -4.76
CA PRO A 136 20.69 6.16 -4.40
C PRO A 136 20.88 4.92 -5.29
N GLN A 137 22.12 4.67 -5.73
CA GLN A 137 22.42 3.52 -6.60
C GLN A 137 22.00 2.18 -5.97
N LEU A 138 22.16 2.05 -4.65
CA LEU A 138 21.67 0.91 -3.89
C LEU A 138 20.17 0.69 -4.12
N LEU A 139 19.34 1.71 -3.89
CA LEU A 139 17.89 1.63 -4.06
C LEU A 139 17.51 1.36 -5.52
N ARG A 140 18.19 1.95 -6.51
CA ARG A 140 17.95 1.66 -7.93
C ARG A 140 18.22 0.21 -8.30
N ASN A 141 19.20 -0.43 -7.66
CA ASN A 141 19.65 -1.78 -8.01
C ASN A 141 18.91 -2.92 -7.27
N LEU A 142 18.04 -2.62 -6.30
CA LEU A 142 17.27 -3.64 -5.57
C LEU A 142 16.18 -4.26 -6.44
N ALA A 143 16.49 -5.29 -7.22
CA ALA A 143 15.52 -5.94 -8.10
C ALA A 143 14.31 -6.47 -7.33
N GLY A 144 13.11 -6.33 -7.92
CA GLY A 144 11.88 -6.92 -7.36
C GLY A 144 11.28 -6.19 -6.16
N MET A 145 11.80 -5.04 -5.77
CA MET A 145 11.23 -4.19 -4.72
C MET A 145 10.64 -2.92 -5.33
N THR A 146 9.44 -2.57 -4.87
CA THR A 146 8.82 -1.27 -5.12
C THR A 146 9.73 -0.14 -4.63
N LYS A 147 9.89 0.87 -5.48
CA LYS A 147 10.79 2.00 -5.28
C LYS A 147 10.06 3.18 -4.63
N PRO A 148 10.81 4.05 -3.93
CA PRO A 148 10.29 5.31 -3.40
C PRO A 148 9.44 6.13 -4.38
N TRP A 149 9.91 6.28 -5.62
CA TRP A 149 9.21 7.06 -6.64
C TRP A 149 7.92 6.38 -7.14
N GLU A 150 7.85 5.06 -7.06
CA GLU A 150 6.65 4.29 -7.39
C GLU A 150 5.60 4.46 -6.29
N MET A 151 6.02 4.36 -5.01
CA MET A 151 5.17 4.73 -3.87
C MET A 151 4.66 6.16 -4.01
N ALA A 152 5.55 7.11 -4.28
CA ALA A 152 5.20 8.52 -4.43
C ALA A 152 4.21 8.75 -5.56
N GLY A 153 4.38 8.05 -6.66
CA GLY A 153 3.50 8.14 -7.79
C GLY A 153 2.13 7.48 -7.55
N TRP A 154 2.05 6.34 -6.86
CA TRP A 154 0.76 5.77 -6.47
C TRP A 154 0.03 6.60 -5.42
N ILE A 155 0.74 7.29 -4.53
CA ILE A 155 0.12 8.27 -3.63
C ILE A 155 -0.61 9.36 -4.43
N LYS A 156 -0.04 9.82 -5.54
CA LYS A 156 -0.69 10.81 -6.42
C LYS A 156 -1.81 10.21 -7.26
N GLU A 157 -1.53 9.10 -7.93
CA GLU A 157 -2.42 8.53 -8.94
C GLU A 157 -3.56 7.73 -8.29
N ILE A 158 -3.26 6.90 -7.29
CA ILE A 158 -4.24 6.00 -6.66
C ILE A 158 -4.94 6.67 -5.49
N LEU A 159 -4.19 7.33 -4.59
CA LEU A 159 -4.76 7.99 -3.40
C LEU A 159 -5.24 9.42 -3.67
N GLY A 160 -4.82 10.04 -4.79
CA GLY A 160 -5.28 11.38 -5.20
C GLY A 160 -4.61 12.55 -4.47
N TYR A 161 -3.58 12.30 -3.66
CA TYR A 161 -2.88 13.35 -2.93
C TYR A 161 -2.01 14.20 -3.87
N GLN A 162 -2.05 15.51 -3.68
CA GLN A 162 -1.36 16.45 -4.58
C GLN A 162 0.08 16.69 -4.14
N THR A 163 0.31 16.66 -2.83
CA THR A 163 1.63 16.89 -2.24
C THR A 163 2.21 15.56 -1.78
N VAL A 164 3.39 15.22 -2.29
CA VAL A 164 4.11 14.01 -1.91
C VAL A 164 5.54 14.35 -1.58
N ASN A 165 6.02 13.88 -0.44
CA ASN A 165 7.38 14.09 0.03
C ASN A 165 8.02 12.76 0.39
N TYR A 166 9.28 12.57 0.01
CA TYR A 166 10.12 11.48 0.50
C TYR A 166 11.27 12.04 1.35
N ARG A 167 11.63 11.30 2.40
CA ARG A 167 12.73 11.63 3.31
C ARG A 167 13.61 10.39 3.46
N ASN A 168 14.83 10.49 2.92
CA ASN A 168 15.88 9.49 3.05
C ASN A 168 16.42 9.51 4.48
N ALA A 169 16.22 8.42 5.22
CA ALA A 169 16.64 8.29 6.61
C ALA A 169 18.04 7.65 6.73
N TYR A 170 18.40 6.79 5.77
CA TYR A 170 19.65 6.02 5.75
C TYR A 170 20.97 6.84 5.66
N LEU A 171 20.90 8.17 5.45
CA LEU A 171 22.03 9.10 5.43
C LEU A 171 21.98 10.11 6.58
N PHE A 172 21.54 9.68 7.77
CA PHE A 172 21.15 10.52 8.91
C PHE A 172 19.77 11.17 8.69
N GLY A 173 18.92 11.19 9.73
CA GLY A 173 17.61 11.88 9.68
C GLY A 173 16.40 11.03 10.08
N ASP A 174 16.58 9.82 10.64
CA ASP A 174 15.47 8.91 10.97
C ASP A 174 14.42 9.53 11.89
N LEU A 175 14.86 10.33 12.87
CA LEU A 175 13.96 11.02 13.80
C LEU A 175 13.18 12.14 13.10
N GLU A 176 13.82 12.93 12.23
CA GLU A 176 13.11 13.96 11.45
C GLU A 176 12.11 13.32 10.47
N ALA A 177 12.52 12.23 9.81
CA ALA A 177 11.68 11.48 8.89
C ALA A 177 10.44 10.93 9.59
N ILE A 178 10.59 10.31 10.77
CA ILE A 178 9.45 9.75 11.50
C ILE A 178 8.58 10.83 12.16
N GLU A 179 9.16 11.96 12.58
CA GLU A 179 8.40 13.13 13.05
C GLU A 179 7.56 13.73 11.90
N THR A 180 8.15 13.85 10.71
CA THR A 180 7.43 14.27 9.49
C THR A 180 6.28 13.32 9.18
N ALA A 181 6.52 12.01 9.27
CA ALA A 181 5.49 10.99 9.11
C ALA A 181 4.34 11.17 10.12
N ASN A 182 4.68 11.35 11.40
CA ASN A 182 3.71 11.57 12.48
C ASN A 182 2.86 12.81 12.23
N GLN A 183 3.48 13.93 11.83
CA GLN A 183 2.77 15.16 11.47
C GLN A 183 1.85 14.95 10.27
N MET A 184 2.28 14.19 9.26
CA MET A 184 1.46 13.90 8.09
C MET A 184 0.22 13.10 8.44
N ILE A 185 0.37 12.02 9.21
CA ILE A 185 -0.75 11.18 9.68
C ILE A 185 -1.72 12.02 10.52
N LYS A 186 -1.21 12.84 11.45
CA LYS A 186 -2.02 13.75 12.28
C LYS A 186 -2.80 14.78 11.46
N SER A 187 -2.27 15.18 10.31
CA SER A 187 -2.92 16.12 9.38
C SER A 187 -3.96 15.44 8.47
N GLY A 188 -4.18 14.13 8.62
CA GLY A 188 -5.14 13.36 7.83
C GLY A 188 -4.55 12.70 6.57
N GLY A 189 -3.26 12.91 6.30
CA GLY A 189 -2.55 12.30 5.18
C GLY A 189 -2.18 10.82 5.42
N VAL A 190 -1.17 10.37 4.68
CA VAL A 190 -0.61 9.01 4.71
C VAL A 190 0.91 9.03 4.82
N ALA A 191 1.48 7.98 5.40
CA ALA A 191 2.92 7.78 5.46
C ALA A 191 3.27 6.29 5.29
N PHE A 192 4.25 6.02 4.44
CA PHE A 192 4.74 4.68 4.13
C PHE A 192 6.23 4.61 4.42
N ALA A 193 6.66 3.63 5.19
CA ALA A 193 8.05 3.47 5.57
C ALA A 193 8.70 2.32 4.81
N LEU A 194 9.90 2.58 4.29
CA LEU A 194 10.80 1.54 3.79
C LEU A 194 11.67 1.08 4.94
N ILE A 195 11.67 -0.22 5.20
CA ILE A 195 12.29 -0.81 6.38
C ILE A 195 13.02 -2.11 6.04
N ASN A 196 13.83 -2.58 6.98
CA ASN A 196 14.20 -3.99 7.07
C ASN A 196 13.23 -4.70 8.02
N ASP A 197 12.44 -5.65 7.51
CA ASP A 197 11.39 -6.34 8.27
C ASP A 197 11.93 -7.16 9.45
N SER A 198 12.96 -7.98 9.26
CA SER A 198 13.58 -8.78 10.31
C SER A 198 14.12 -7.89 11.43
N GLY A 199 14.83 -6.82 11.07
CA GLY A 199 15.41 -5.90 12.03
C GLY A 199 14.37 -5.09 12.79
N LEU A 200 13.39 -4.51 12.09
CA LEU A 200 12.47 -3.56 12.71
C LEU A 200 11.18 -4.21 13.24
N LEU A 201 10.59 -5.16 12.50
CA LEU A 201 9.32 -5.79 12.88
C LEU A 201 9.52 -7.00 13.79
N LEU A 202 10.57 -7.80 13.52
CA LEU A 202 10.83 -9.03 14.26
C LEU A 202 11.90 -8.87 15.35
N ASN A 203 12.60 -7.72 15.36
CA ASN A 203 13.73 -7.45 16.25
C ASN A 203 14.82 -8.55 16.19
N GLN A 204 15.14 -8.98 14.96
CA GLN A 204 16.12 -10.02 14.67
C GLN A 204 17.20 -9.50 13.73
N PRO A 205 18.47 -9.92 13.89
CA PRO A 205 19.53 -9.56 12.96
C PRO A 205 19.18 -10.04 11.53
N PRO A 206 19.12 -9.13 10.54
CA PRO A 206 18.81 -9.54 9.18
C PRO A 206 20.00 -10.24 8.52
N VAL A 207 19.70 -11.15 7.59
CA VAL A 207 20.72 -11.78 6.75
C VAL A 207 21.45 -10.74 5.89
N PHE A 208 20.71 -9.73 5.41
CA PHE A 208 21.26 -8.60 4.66
C PHE A 208 20.85 -7.28 5.32
N PRO A 209 21.78 -6.35 5.56
CA PRO A 209 21.50 -5.08 6.24
C PRO A 209 20.93 -4.04 5.26
N TYR A 210 20.00 -4.45 4.40
CA TYR A 210 19.36 -3.60 3.38
C TYR A 210 17.86 -3.56 3.63
N PRO A 211 17.16 -2.50 3.21
CA PRO A 211 15.72 -2.49 3.30
C PRO A 211 15.17 -3.59 2.38
N ASN A 212 14.00 -4.11 2.72
CA ASN A 212 13.35 -5.17 1.95
C ASN A 212 11.83 -5.06 1.92
N HIS A 213 11.23 -4.16 2.71
CA HIS A 213 9.80 -4.18 2.95
C HIS A 213 9.20 -2.79 3.14
N TRP A 214 8.01 -2.58 2.57
CA TRP A 214 7.20 -1.38 2.77
C TRP A 214 6.07 -1.65 3.77
N VAL A 215 5.83 -0.69 4.64
CA VAL A 215 4.70 -0.71 5.60
C VAL A 215 3.95 0.61 5.57
N ALA A 216 2.65 0.61 5.87
CA ALA A 216 1.91 1.84 6.13
C ALA A 216 2.02 2.18 7.63
N LEU A 217 2.47 3.39 7.96
CA LEU A 217 2.55 3.88 9.33
C LEU A 217 1.16 4.33 9.79
N LEU A 218 0.77 3.92 11.00
CA LEU A 218 -0.57 4.15 11.53
C LEU A 218 -0.54 4.95 12.84
N GLY A 219 -1.56 5.79 13.01
CA GLY A 219 -1.84 6.44 14.29
C GLY A 219 -0.73 7.38 14.77
N GLU A 220 -0.70 7.61 16.07
CA GLU A 220 0.31 8.46 16.70
C GLU A 220 1.61 7.69 16.95
N ILE A 221 2.71 8.29 16.54
CA ILE A 221 4.06 7.80 16.82
C ILE A 221 4.57 8.45 18.09
N GLN A 222 5.02 7.63 19.03
CA GLN A 222 5.53 8.05 20.34
C GLN A 222 7.03 7.83 20.43
N ILE A 223 7.78 8.91 20.62
CA ILE A 223 9.24 8.87 20.79
C ILE A 223 9.55 9.26 22.24
N ASN A 224 10.14 8.35 23.01
CA ASN A 224 10.60 8.63 24.36
C ASN A 224 12.13 8.63 24.40
N GLN A 225 12.71 9.83 24.30
CA GLN A 225 14.16 10.01 24.32
C GLN A 225 14.77 9.63 25.70
N ASN A 226 14.02 9.77 26.80
CA ASN A 226 14.52 9.44 28.13
C ASN A 226 14.70 7.92 28.31
N SER A 227 13.75 7.13 27.80
CA SER A 227 13.85 5.67 27.82
C SER A 227 14.54 5.10 26.58
N ASN A 228 14.98 5.95 25.64
CA ASN A 228 15.55 5.55 24.35
C ASN A 228 14.66 4.59 23.55
N LEU A 229 13.33 4.78 23.59
CA LEU A 229 12.36 3.92 22.90
C LEU A 229 11.53 4.71 21.89
N ILE A 230 11.08 4.02 20.84
CA ILE A 230 10.04 4.47 19.93
C ILE A 230 8.92 3.43 19.86
N HIS A 231 7.68 3.92 19.85
CA HIS A 231 6.46 3.12 19.74
C HIS A 231 5.59 3.63 18.60
N PHE A 232 5.13 2.72 17.73
CA PHE A 232 4.27 3.02 16.59
C PHE A 232 3.55 1.77 16.10
N ASN A 233 2.46 1.98 15.36
CA ASN A 233 1.70 0.90 14.73
C ASN A 233 1.93 0.92 13.22
N VAL A 234 1.89 -0.25 12.61
CA VAL A 234 2.00 -0.39 11.16
C VAL A 234 0.96 -1.36 10.63
N TYR A 235 0.51 -1.12 9.40
CA TYR A 235 -0.11 -2.16 8.58
C TYR A 235 1.00 -2.88 7.80
N THR A 236 0.99 -4.21 7.90
CA THR A 236 1.84 -5.11 7.14
C THR A 236 1.25 -6.51 7.12
N TRP A 237 1.43 -7.26 6.02
CA TRP A 237 1.03 -8.67 5.89
C TRP A 237 -0.43 -8.98 6.29
N GLY A 238 -1.36 -8.06 6.01
CA GLY A 238 -2.78 -8.25 6.35
C GLY A 238 -3.11 -8.12 7.83
N GLN A 239 -2.32 -7.37 8.61
CA GLN A 239 -2.59 -7.15 10.03
C GLN A 239 -2.00 -5.83 10.53
N GLU A 240 -2.48 -5.39 11.70
CA GLU A 240 -1.85 -4.33 12.48
C GLU A 240 -0.74 -4.94 13.34
N MET A 241 0.45 -4.38 13.28
CA MET A 241 1.55 -4.72 14.18
C MET A 241 1.93 -3.50 15.01
N GLN A 242 2.02 -3.70 16.33
CA GLN A 242 2.55 -2.70 17.25
C GLN A 242 4.05 -2.94 17.44
N ILE A 243 4.84 -1.91 17.20
CA ILE A 243 6.30 -1.97 17.24
C ILE A 243 6.78 -1.14 18.42
N THR A 244 7.66 -1.73 19.24
CA THR A 244 8.40 -1.02 20.29
C THR A 244 9.85 -1.47 20.25
N VAL A 245 10.74 -0.55 19.88
CA VAL A 245 12.19 -0.82 19.75
C VAL A 245 12.98 0.33 20.33
N ASP A 246 14.26 0.10 20.61
CA ASP A 246 15.18 1.18 20.97
C ASP A 246 15.54 2.05 19.76
N LEU A 247 15.97 3.29 20.01
CA LEU A 247 16.28 4.23 18.93
C LEU A 247 17.47 3.79 18.06
N THR A 248 18.37 2.94 18.55
CA THR A 248 19.48 2.42 17.74
C THR A 248 18.95 1.41 16.73
N THR A 249 18.12 0.48 17.18
CA THR A 249 17.42 -0.50 16.32
C THR A 249 16.57 0.21 15.28
N PHE A 250 15.80 1.23 15.70
CA PHE A 250 15.01 2.05 14.78
C PHE A 250 15.86 2.70 13.69
N LYS A 251 16.89 3.46 14.06
CA LYS A 251 17.79 4.15 13.12
C LYS A 251 18.55 3.21 12.19
N THR A 252 18.76 1.96 12.61
CA THR A 252 19.47 0.96 11.81
C THR A 252 18.58 0.37 10.72
N TYR A 253 17.28 0.19 11.00
CA TYR A 253 16.37 -0.58 10.15
C TYR A 253 15.23 0.23 9.54
N PHE A 254 15.14 1.51 9.86
CA PHE A 254 14.28 2.48 9.19
C PHE A 254 15.08 3.22 8.13
N TRP A 255 14.64 3.17 6.86
CA TRP A 255 15.46 3.63 5.74
C TRP A 255 14.92 4.88 5.06
N GLU A 256 13.60 4.96 4.96
CA GLU A 256 12.93 6.03 4.24
C GLU A 256 11.47 6.13 4.65
N VAL A 257 10.90 7.31 4.48
CA VAL A 257 9.44 7.48 4.46
C VAL A 257 9.00 8.25 3.23
N VAL A 258 7.88 7.82 2.64
CA VAL A 258 7.13 8.55 1.62
C VAL A 258 5.79 8.96 2.21
N THR A 259 5.44 10.23 2.10
CA THR A 259 4.28 10.85 2.74
C THR A 259 3.41 11.57 1.72
N GLY A 260 2.10 11.63 1.95
CA GLY A 260 1.14 12.27 1.04
C GLY A 260 -0.01 12.99 1.74
N ILE A 261 -0.41 14.15 1.21
CA ILE A 261 -1.58 14.95 1.61
C ILE A 261 -2.14 15.82 0.49
#